data_AF-A0A7S3K9W9-F1
#
_entry.id   AF-A0A7S3K9W9-F1
#
_cell.length_a   1.000
_cell.length_b   1.000
_cell.length_c   1.000
_cell.angle_alpha   90.00
_cell.angle_beta   90.00
_cell.angle_gamma   90.00
#
_symmetry.space_group_name_H-M   'P 1'
#
loop_
_entity.id
_entity.type
_entity.pdbx_description
1 polymer ?
#
loop_
_entity_poly.entity_id
_entity_poly.type
_entity_poly.pdbx_seq_one_letter_code
_entity_poly.pdbx_strand_id
1 'polypeptide(L)'
;KMISPKFGLLNVLSNSYFDGKVQDLYFVPITLNYSRVLEGETFPLELLGESKVKESLGRIINAARYIYMNFGSIYVEIAKPVSFKEYAQEMIVKEGLQPTVNKSDIKLITSSLGWHLIRTMSEKVVVMPTAICASILLMHRKGINSKELIRQVDFLIKLLRKRHILLTAHSNNAETCVKKGTDHLNETVSRKKDIFEPRVTPKVDYQNILLLAYYRNNLVHIFI
;
A
#
# COMPACT_ATOMS: atom_id res chain seq x y z
N LYS A 1 -3.18 0.48 -0.78
CA LYS A 1 -4.28 0.20 -1.75
C LYS A 1 -3.74 0.36 -3.17
N MET A 2 -3.84 -0.66 -4.01
CA MET A 2 -3.57 -0.51 -5.45
C MET A 2 -4.82 0.02 -6.16
N ILE A 3 -4.62 0.95 -7.09
CA ILE A 3 -5.67 1.56 -7.91
C ILE A 3 -5.20 1.45 -9.36
N SER A 4 -6.14 1.28 -10.30
CA SER A 4 -5.84 1.29 -11.73
C SER A 4 -5.07 2.56 -12.12
N PRO A 5 -4.14 2.44 -13.09
CA PRO A 5 -3.31 3.56 -13.50
C PRO A 5 -4.18 4.67 -14.09
N LYS A 6 -3.91 5.91 -13.69
CA LYS A 6 -4.49 7.08 -14.33
C LYS A 6 -3.54 7.54 -15.42
N PHE A 7 -3.97 7.42 -16.67
CA PHE A 7 -3.12 7.71 -17.83
C PHE A 7 -3.00 9.20 -18.17
N GLY A 8 -3.72 10.11 -17.50
CA GLY A 8 -3.74 11.53 -17.86
C GLY A 8 -2.34 12.15 -17.95
N LEU A 9 -1.57 12.07 -16.86
CA LEU A 9 -0.18 12.57 -16.83
C LEU A 9 0.73 11.78 -17.77
N LEU A 10 0.60 10.45 -17.78
CA LEU A 10 1.41 9.59 -18.64
C LEU A 10 1.24 9.94 -20.12
N ASN A 11 0.01 10.21 -20.56
CA ASN A 11 -0.28 10.62 -21.94
C ASN A 11 0.39 11.95 -22.29
N VAL A 12 0.39 12.93 -21.39
CA VAL A 12 1.06 14.22 -21.62
C VAL A 12 2.57 14.02 -21.80
N LEU A 13 3.17 13.19 -20.96
CA LEU A 13 4.59 12.87 -21.02
C LEU A 13 4.94 12.09 -22.30
N SER A 14 4.22 11.00 -22.59
CA SER A 14 4.41 10.20 -23.80
C SER A 14 4.28 11.02 -25.08
N ASN A 15 3.27 11.89 -25.16
CA ASN A 15 3.11 12.79 -26.32
C ASN A 15 4.28 13.75 -26.43
N SER A 16 4.82 14.27 -25.32
CA SER A 16 5.98 15.17 -25.37
C SER A 16 7.22 14.48 -25.96
N TYR A 17 7.39 13.19 -25.71
CA TYR A 17 8.44 12.38 -26.34
C TYR A 17 8.19 12.19 -27.84
N PHE A 18 6.98 11.75 -28.24
CA PHE A 18 6.67 11.52 -29.66
C PHE A 18 6.60 12.80 -30.50
N ASP A 19 6.27 13.94 -29.88
CA ASP A 19 6.35 15.27 -30.49
C ASP A 19 7.81 15.76 -30.64
N GLY A 20 8.80 15.01 -30.15
CA GLY A 20 10.23 15.37 -30.21
C GLY A 20 10.64 16.50 -29.25
N LYS A 21 9.79 16.86 -28.28
CA LYS A 21 10.10 17.92 -27.29
C LYS A 21 11.13 17.47 -26.25
N VAL A 22 11.22 16.16 -26.02
CA VAL A 22 12.20 15.53 -25.12
C VAL A 22 12.80 14.31 -25.81
N GLN A 23 14.09 14.05 -25.54
CA GLN A 23 14.80 12.93 -26.15
C GLN A 23 14.52 11.59 -25.47
N ASP A 24 14.21 11.61 -24.16
CA ASP A 24 13.83 10.43 -23.37
C ASP A 24 13.14 10.88 -22.08
N LEU A 25 12.42 9.96 -21.43
CA LEU A 25 11.77 10.13 -20.13
C LEU A 25 12.11 8.94 -19.24
N TYR A 26 12.50 9.21 -17.99
CA TYR A 26 12.76 8.18 -17.00
C TYR A 26 11.63 8.12 -15.98
N PHE A 27 10.98 6.96 -15.89
CA PHE A 27 9.97 6.68 -14.88
C PHE A 27 10.60 5.87 -13.76
N VAL A 28 10.62 6.42 -12.54
CA VAL A 28 11.17 5.75 -11.36
C VAL A 28 10.01 5.26 -10.49
N PRO A 29 9.71 3.94 -10.46
CA PRO A 29 8.64 3.41 -9.62
C PRO A 29 9.08 3.41 -8.15
N ILE A 30 8.27 4.00 -7.27
CA ILE A 30 8.56 4.12 -5.83
C ILE A 30 7.35 3.62 -5.04
N THR A 31 7.58 2.77 -4.04
CA THR A 31 6.54 2.38 -3.07
C THR A 31 6.84 2.96 -1.70
N LEU A 32 5.79 3.42 -1.02
CA LEU A 32 5.84 3.96 0.34
C LEU A 32 4.91 3.14 1.21
N ASN A 33 5.46 2.53 2.24
CA ASN A 33 4.71 1.65 3.14
C ASN A 33 4.86 2.16 4.58
N TYR A 34 3.75 2.55 5.18
CA TYR A 34 3.70 3.17 6.51
C TYR A 34 3.20 2.19 7.57
N SER A 35 3.81 2.22 8.75
CA SER A 35 3.34 1.43 9.89
C SER A 35 1.95 1.90 10.37
N ARG A 36 1.76 3.22 10.50
CA ARG A 36 0.48 3.88 10.78
C ARG A 36 0.19 4.92 9.70
N VAL A 37 -1.03 4.94 9.17
CA VAL A 37 -1.43 5.88 8.11
C VAL A 37 -2.18 7.08 8.72
N LEU A 38 -1.78 8.29 8.35
CA LEU A 38 -2.42 9.56 8.77
C LEU A 38 -3.88 9.67 8.30
N GLU A 39 -4.18 9.14 7.12
CA GLU A 39 -5.52 9.09 6.53
C GLU A 39 -6.45 8.08 7.22
N GLY A 40 -5.92 7.22 8.10
CA GLY A 40 -6.69 6.18 8.78
C GLY A 40 -7.83 6.73 9.66
N GLU A 41 -7.71 7.98 10.12
CA GLU A 41 -8.75 8.65 10.92
C GLU A 41 -9.88 9.22 10.04
N THR A 42 -9.58 9.67 8.81
CA THR A 42 -10.57 10.27 7.90
C THR A 42 -11.18 9.26 6.92
N PHE A 43 -10.47 8.18 6.61
CA PHE A 43 -10.94 7.16 5.67
C PHE A 43 -12.25 6.46 6.08
N PRO A 44 -12.46 6.06 7.36
CA PRO A 44 -13.74 5.52 7.80
C PRO A 44 -14.89 6.53 7.66
N LEU A 45 -14.63 7.81 7.90
CA LEU A 45 -15.60 8.89 7.77
C LEU A 45 -16.01 9.12 6.31
N GLU A 46 -15.04 9.10 5.39
CA GLU A 46 -15.30 9.17 3.94
C GLU A 46 -16.15 8.00 3.45
N LEU A 47 -15.90 6.77 3.91
CA LEU A 47 -16.70 5.59 3.56
C LEU A 47 -18.13 5.65 4.14
N LEU A 48 -18.34 6.36 5.24
CA LEU A 48 -19.65 6.59 5.84
C LEU A 48 -20.43 7.72 5.14
N GLY A 49 -19.89 8.28 4.07
CA GLY A 49 -20.55 9.32 3.27
C GLY A 49 -20.36 10.73 3.82
N GLU A 50 -19.48 10.92 4.80
CA GLU A 50 -19.09 12.27 5.20
C GLU A 50 -18.38 12.97 4.04
N SER A 51 -18.67 14.26 3.88
CA SER A 51 -18.08 15.07 2.81
C SER A 51 -16.56 15.01 2.88
N LYS A 52 -15.91 14.70 1.75
CA LYS A 52 -14.46 14.75 1.60
C LYS A 52 -13.94 16.03 2.24
N VAL A 53 -13.17 15.90 3.32
CA VAL A 53 -12.62 17.05 4.02
C VAL A 53 -11.67 17.75 3.05
N LYS A 54 -12.03 18.96 2.61
CA LYS A 54 -11.16 19.77 1.76
C LYS A 54 -9.83 19.94 2.47
N GLU A 55 -8.72 19.66 1.80
CA GLU A 55 -7.37 19.91 2.31
C GLU A 55 -7.24 21.41 2.60
N SER A 56 -7.50 21.80 3.84
CA SER A 56 -7.40 23.20 4.26
C SER A 56 -6.02 23.43 4.87
N LEU A 57 -5.44 24.58 4.58
CA LEU A 57 -4.15 25.04 5.11
C LEU A 57 -4.10 25.02 6.66
N GLY A 58 -5.26 25.03 7.34
CA GLY A 58 -5.36 24.85 8.80
C GLY A 58 -4.93 23.45 9.30
N ARG A 59 -4.98 22.41 8.46
CA ARG A 59 -4.39 21.08 8.78
C ARG A 59 -2.87 21.11 8.81
N ILE A 60 -2.21 22.04 8.12
CA ILE A 60 -0.75 22.18 8.14
C ILE A 60 -0.26 22.67 9.51
N ILE A 61 -1.03 23.51 10.20
CA ILE A 61 -0.68 23.98 11.55
C ILE A 61 -0.91 22.87 12.59
N ASN A 62 -1.96 22.06 12.44
CA ASN A 62 -2.15 20.85 13.25
C ASN A 62 -1.16 19.72 12.91
N ALA A 63 -0.54 19.74 11.71
CA ALA A 63 0.50 18.80 11.30
C ALA A 63 1.71 18.79 12.26
N ALA A 64 2.02 19.93 12.89
CA ALA A 64 3.08 20.01 13.90
C ALA A 64 2.85 19.06 15.09
N ARG A 65 1.61 18.88 15.55
CA ARG A 65 1.28 17.91 16.61
C ARG A 65 1.44 16.47 16.14
N TYR A 66 1.15 16.20 14.87
CA TYR A 66 1.35 14.90 14.24
C TYR A 66 2.85 14.59 14.05
N ILE A 67 3.72 15.58 13.85
CA ILE A 67 5.19 15.36 13.79
C ILE A 67 5.72 14.75 15.12
N TYR A 68 5.09 15.05 16.27
CA TYR A 68 5.47 14.49 17.57
C TYR A 68 4.84 13.12 17.88
N MET A 69 3.94 12.60 17.04
CA MET A 69 3.35 11.28 17.24
C MET A 69 4.23 10.19 16.61
N ASN A 70 4.40 9.07 17.32
CA ASN A 70 5.15 7.93 16.79
C ASN A 70 4.30 7.17 15.75
N PHE A 71 4.45 7.53 14.48
CA PHE A 71 3.84 6.85 13.33
C PHE A 71 4.54 5.54 12.94
N GLY A 72 5.54 5.12 13.71
CA GLY A 72 6.36 3.95 13.44
C GLY A 72 7.36 4.21 12.32
N SER A 73 7.60 3.16 11.52
CA SER A 73 8.58 3.20 10.44
C SER A 73 7.90 3.38 9.08
N ILE A 74 8.63 4.04 8.16
CA ILE A 74 8.30 4.14 6.74
C ILE A 74 9.30 3.29 5.98
N TYR A 75 8.80 2.42 5.10
CA TYR A 75 9.62 1.64 4.18
C TYR A 75 9.43 2.20 2.77
N VAL A 76 10.55 2.61 2.18
CA VAL A 76 10.62 3.18 0.83
C VAL A 76 11.36 2.20 -0.05
N GLU A 77 10.69 1.67 -1.07
CA GLU A 77 11.32 0.82 -2.08
C GLU A 77 11.36 1.57 -3.40
N ILE A 78 12.57 1.67 -3.97
CA ILE A 78 12.81 2.30 -5.25
C ILE A 78 13.14 1.20 -6.25
N ALA A 79 12.31 1.06 -7.28
CA ALA A 79 12.54 0.11 -8.34
C ALA A 79 13.50 0.67 -9.41
N LYS A 80 13.94 -0.21 -10.32
CA LYS A 80 14.78 0.20 -11.44
C LYS A 80 14.05 1.26 -12.28
N PRO A 81 14.71 2.39 -12.61
CA PRO A 81 14.18 3.36 -13.56
C PRO A 81 13.89 2.71 -14.92
N VAL A 82 12.79 3.12 -15.55
CA VAL A 82 12.37 2.69 -16.88
C VAL A 82 12.60 3.84 -17.86
N SER A 83 13.46 3.64 -18.86
CA SER A 83 13.57 4.55 -20.01
C SER A 83 12.34 4.36 -20.89
N PHE A 84 11.63 5.45 -21.14
CA PHE A 84 10.45 5.42 -22.02
C PHE A 84 10.83 5.20 -23.46
N LYS A 85 11.97 5.75 -23.91
CA LYS A 85 12.50 5.53 -25.26
C LYS A 85 12.73 4.05 -25.51
N GLU A 86 13.46 3.38 -24.62
CA GLU A 86 13.74 1.94 -24.73
C GLU A 86 12.43 1.14 -24.72
N TYR A 87 11.56 1.42 -23.75
CA TYR A 87 10.27 0.74 -23.61
C TYR A 87 9.37 0.91 -24.86
N ALA A 88 9.26 2.13 -25.39
CA ALA A 88 8.46 2.42 -26.57
C ALA A 88 9.04 1.74 -27.82
N GLN A 89 10.36 1.74 -27.99
CA GLN A 89 11.04 1.08 -29.10
C GLN A 89 10.81 -0.44 -29.08
N GLU A 90 10.93 -1.08 -27.92
CA GLU A 90 10.63 -2.50 -27.75
C GLU A 90 9.18 -2.83 -28.14
N MET A 91 8.21 -2.02 -27.69
CA MET A 91 6.81 -2.21 -28.05
C MET A 91 6.54 -2.00 -29.54
N ILE A 92 7.15 -0.98 -30.15
CA ILE A 92 7.01 -0.69 -31.59
C ILE A 92 7.49 -1.89 -32.41
N VAL A 93 8.64 -2.44 -32.09
CA VAL A 93 9.21 -3.60 -32.80
C VAL A 93 8.35 -4.85 -32.59
N LYS A 94 7.94 -5.10 -31.34
CA LYS A 94 7.20 -6.31 -30.98
C LYS A 94 5.79 -6.37 -31.57
N GLU A 95 5.08 -5.24 -31.55
CA GLU A 95 3.66 -5.16 -31.92
C GLU A 95 3.46 -4.50 -33.31
N GLY A 96 4.53 -4.12 -34.01
CA GLY A 96 4.47 -3.52 -35.35
C GLY A 96 3.83 -2.12 -35.39
N LEU A 97 3.95 -1.35 -34.31
CA LEU A 97 3.23 -0.08 -34.12
C LEU A 97 3.89 1.07 -34.91
N GLN A 98 3.08 2.06 -35.28
CA GLN A 98 3.54 3.26 -35.98
C GLN A 98 3.04 4.53 -35.28
N PRO A 99 3.58 4.88 -34.10
CA PRO A 99 3.09 6.00 -33.29
C PRO A 99 3.24 7.38 -33.97
N THR A 100 4.11 7.50 -34.98
CA THR A 100 4.25 8.71 -35.80
C THR A 100 3.06 8.94 -36.74
N VAL A 101 2.39 7.88 -37.18
CA VAL A 101 1.25 7.93 -38.10
C VAL A 101 -0.06 7.80 -37.33
N ASN A 102 -0.08 6.94 -36.32
CA ASN A 102 -1.29 6.58 -35.59
C ASN A 102 -1.21 6.94 -34.09
N LYS A 103 -1.99 7.95 -33.68
CA LYS A 103 -2.07 8.36 -32.27
C LYS A 103 -2.69 7.31 -31.34
N SER A 104 -3.41 6.30 -31.85
CA SER A 104 -3.89 5.21 -30.99
C SER A 104 -2.73 4.36 -30.46
N ASP A 105 -1.64 4.25 -31.21
CA ASP A 105 -0.48 3.44 -30.83
C ASP A 105 0.25 4.09 -29.66
N ILE A 106 0.31 5.42 -29.63
CA ILE A 106 0.82 6.18 -28.47
C ILE A 106 -0.01 5.87 -27.22
N LYS A 107 -1.34 5.81 -27.33
CA LYS A 107 -2.22 5.46 -26.21
C LYS A 107 -2.00 4.03 -25.74
N LEU A 108 -1.79 3.09 -26.67
CA LEU A 108 -1.50 1.68 -26.35
C LEU A 108 -0.17 1.54 -25.58
N ILE A 109 0.90 2.14 -26.10
CA ILE A 109 2.23 2.15 -25.46
C ILE A 109 2.15 2.77 -24.07
N THR A 110 1.46 3.92 -23.95
CA THR A 110 1.29 4.62 -22.67
C THR A 110 0.49 3.79 -21.67
N SER A 111 -0.55 3.10 -22.15
CA SER A 111 -1.37 2.25 -21.29
C SER A 111 -0.58 1.04 -20.79
N SER A 112 0.17 0.40 -21.69
CA SER A 112 1.06 -0.71 -21.35
C SER A 112 2.13 -0.29 -20.34
N LEU A 113 2.76 0.88 -20.53
CA LEU A 113 3.71 1.45 -19.57
C LEU A 113 3.07 1.66 -18.21
N GLY A 114 1.88 2.24 -18.14
CA GLY A 114 1.18 2.46 -16.87
C GLY A 114 0.92 1.17 -16.11
N TRP A 115 0.54 0.09 -16.80
CA TRP A 115 0.39 -1.23 -16.20
C TRP A 115 1.72 -1.85 -15.78
N HIS A 116 2.77 -1.70 -16.60
CA HIS A 116 4.11 -2.15 -16.28
C HIS A 116 4.62 -1.48 -14.99
N LEU A 117 4.51 -0.16 -14.88
CA LEU A 117 4.91 0.59 -13.69
C LEU A 117 4.15 0.13 -12.44
N ILE A 118 2.83 -0.07 -12.54
CA ILE A 118 2.04 -0.58 -11.41
C ILE A 118 2.49 -1.97 -11.00
N ARG A 119 2.74 -2.86 -11.97
CA ARG A 119 3.22 -4.20 -11.67
C ARG A 119 4.58 -4.15 -10.95
N THR A 120 5.53 -3.37 -11.47
CA THR A 120 6.84 -3.18 -10.85
C THR A 120 6.74 -2.63 -9.43
N MET A 121 5.85 -1.66 -9.19
CA MET A 121 5.57 -1.15 -7.84
C MET A 121 4.97 -2.25 -6.96
N SER A 122 4.02 -3.02 -7.47
CA SER A 122 3.33 -4.08 -6.71
C SER A 122 4.29 -5.18 -6.24
N GLU A 123 5.26 -5.55 -7.09
CA GLU A 123 6.32 -6.51 -6.76
C GLU A 123 7.29 -5.97 -5.68
N LYS A 124 7.31 -4.66 -5.46
CA LYS A 124 8.14 -3.96 -4.46
C LYS A 124 7.33 -3.43 -3.27
N VAL A 125 6.14 -3.95 -3.02
CA VAL A 125 5.37 -3.60 -1.82
C VAL A 125 5.91 -4.34 -0.60
N VAL A 126 6.12 -3.60 0.50
CA VAL A 126 6.53 -4.15 1.79
C VAL A 126 5.31 -4.36 2.68
N VAL A 127 5.10 -5.59 3.14
CA VAL A 127 3.99 -5.90 4.05
C VAL A 127 4.33 -5.49 5.47
N MET A 128 3.51 -4.60 6.02
CA MET A 128 3.61 -4.10 7.39
C MET A 128 3.02 -5.07 8.43
N PRO A 129 3.56 -5.11 9.66
CA PRO A 129 2.98 -5.87 10.78
C PRO A 129 1.50 -5.53 11.06
N THR A 130 1.11 -4.26 10.85
CA THR A 130 -0.28 -3.80 11.01
C THR A 130 -1.21 -4.46 10.00
N ALA A 131 -0.80 -4.64 8.75
CA ALA A 131 -1.59 -5.34 7.74
C ALA A 131 -1.79 -6.82 8.12
N ILE A 132 -0.73 -7.50 8.56
CA ILE A 132 -0.76 -8.91 9.00
C ILE A 132 -1.71 -9.08 10.20
N CYS A 133 -1.53 -8.27 11.24
CA CYS A 133 -2.36 -8.32 12.44
C CYS A 133 -3.82 -7.97 12.12
N ALA A 134 -4.07 -6.92 11.34
CA ALA A 134 -5.43 -6.52 10.96
C ALA A 134 -6.15 -7.60 10.16
N SER A 135 -5.45 -8.32 9.28
CA SER A 135 -6.00 -9.44 8.51
C SER A 135 -6.56 -10.53 9.42
N ILE A 136 -5.76 -10.96 10.40
CA ILE A 136 -6.15 -12.02 11.35
C ILE A 136 -7.24 -11.51 12.28
N LEU A 137 -7.11 -10.29 12.82
CA LEU A 137 -8.10 -9.71 13.73
C LEU A 137 -9.48 -9.54 13.08
N LEU A 138 -9.55 -9.24 11.79
CA LEU A 138 -10.81 -9.19 11.05
C LEU A 138 -11.49 -10.55 10.88
N MET A 139 -10.71 -11.64 10.86
CA MET A 139 -11.26 -13.01 10.88
C MET A 139 -11.80 -13.37 12.26
N HIS A 140 -11.19 -12.84 13.33
CA HIS A 140 -11.55 -13.10 14.73
C HIS A 140 -12.25 -11.90 15.36
N ARG A 141 -13.43 -11.51 14.85
CA ARG A 141 -14.18 -10.33 15.34
C ARG A 141 -14.53 -10.38 16.83
N LYS A 142 -14.71 -11.58 17.39
CA LYS A 142 -14.95 -11.78 18.82
C LYS A 142 -13.66 -11.69 19.66
N GLY A 143 -12.51 -11.49 19.03
CA GLY A 143 -11.18 -11.46 19.66
C GLY A 143 -10.48 -12.81 19.66
N ILE A 144 -9.17 -12.76 19.86
CA ILE A 144 -8.23 -13.89 19.76
C ILE A 144 -7.26 -13.88 20.95
N ASN A 145 -6.88 -15.06 21.44
CA ASN A 145 -5.82 -15.22 22.45
C ASN A 145 -4.47 -14.82 21.83
N SER A 146 -3.62 -14.15 22.59
CA SER A 146 -2.28 -13.74 22.15
C SER A 146 -1.44 -14.90 21.62
N LYS A 147 -1.47 -16.08 22.25
CA LYS A 147 -0.73 -17.26 21.77
C LYS A 147 -1.20 -17.71 20.39
N GLU A 148 -2.52 -17.74 20.19
CA GLU A 148 -3.13 -18.12 18.93
C GLU A 148 -2.90 -17.06 17.83
N LEU A 149 -2.89 -15.78 18.20
CA LEU A 149 -2.55 -14.68 17.30
C LEU A 149 -1.10 -14.81 16.81
N ILE A 150 -0.14 -15.07 17.71
CA ILE A 150 1.26 -15.30 17.35
C ILE A 150 1.38 -16.48 16.39
N ARG A 151 0.68 -17.59 16.67
CA ARG A 151 0.67 -18.79 15.80
C ARG A 151 0.16 -18.49 14.39
N GLN A 152 -0.95 -17.76 14.27
CA GLN A 152 -1.52 -17.40 12.96
C GLN A 152 -0.65 -16.37 12.22
N VAL A 153 -0.03 -15.42 12.95
CA VAL A 153 0.93 -14.47 12.38
C VAL A 153 2.15 -15.19 11.83
N ASP A 154 2.72 -16.13 12.59
CA ASP A 154 3.86 -16.94 12.14
C ASP A 154 3.54 -17.73 10.86
N PHE A 155 2.36 -18.36 10.82
CA PHE A 155 1.87 -19.05 9.62
C PHE A 155 1.77 -18.10 8.41
N LEU A 156 1.18 -16.92 8.59
CA LEU A 156 1.04 -15.94 7.51
C LEU A 156 2.41 -15.40 7.05
N ILE A 157 3.33 -15.13 7.97
CA ILE A 157 4.70 -14.71 7.66
C ILE A 157 5.40 -15.78 6.81
N LYS A 158 5.34 -17.06 7.21
CA LYS A 158 5.91 -18.17 6.44
C LYS A 158 5.33 -18.26 5.04
N LEU A 159 4.02 -18.08 4.92
CA LEU A 159 3.31 -18.10 3.64
C LEU A 159 3.73 -16.94 2.72
N LEU A 160 3.92 -15.74 3.27
CA LEU A 160 4.40 -14.56 2.53
C LEU A 160 5.87 -14.73 2.08
N ARG A 161 6.72 -15.30 2.94
CA ARG A 161 8.12 -15.61 2.58
C ARG A 161 8.20 -16.62 1.43
N LYS A 162 7.34 -17.64 1.43
CA LYS A 162 7.26 -18.62 0.33
C LYS A 162 6.88 -17.98 -1.01
N ARG A 163 6.16 -16.86 -0.98
CA ARG A 163 5.81 -16.06 -2.18
C ARG A 163 6.84 -14.98 -2.52
N HIS A 164 8.00 -14.96 -1.86
CA HIS A 164 9.05 -13.95 -2.06
C HIS A 164 8.59 -12.51 -1.84
N ILE A 165 7.60 -12.30 -0.97
CA ILE A 165 7.08 -10.98 -0.64
C ILE A 165 8.02 -10.29 0.36
N LEU A 166 8.26 -8.99 0.15
CA LEU A 166 9.06 -8.17 1.04
C LEU A 166 8.33 -7.97 2.38
N LEU A 167 9.04 -8.28 3.47
CA LEU A 167 8.54 -8.12 4.84
C LEU A 167 9.44 -7.17 5.62
N THR A 168 8.87 -6.49 6.61
CA THR A 168 9.66 -5.66 7.53
C THR A 168 10.61 -6.51 8.40
N ALA A 169 11.67 -5.89 8.94
CA ALA A 169 12.53 -6.52 9.94
C ALA A 169 11.75 -7.00 11.18
N HIS A 170 10.67 -6.30 11.55
CA HIS A 170 9.79 -6.69 12.65
C HIS A 170 8.98 -7.97 12.36
N SER A 171 8.87 -8.37 11.09
CA SER A 171 8.25 -9.62 10.65
C SER A 171 9.22 -10.81 10.67
N ASN A 172 10.45 -10.65 11.17
CA ASN A 172 11.39 -11.75 11.34
C ASN A 172 10.97 -12.70 12.47
N ASN A 173 10.41 -12.13 13.54
CA ASN A 173 9.89 -12.83 14.70
C ASN A 173 8.39 -12.53 14.85
N ALA A 174 7.56 -13.58 14.96
CA ALA A 174 6.10 -13.45 15.03
C ALA A 174 5.62 -12.66 16.27
N GLU A 175 6.27 -12.83 17.44
CA GLU A 175 5.93 -12.08 18.65
C GLU A 175 6.23 -10.60 18.50
N THR A 176 7.37 -10.28 17.88
CA THR A 176 7.74 -8.88 17.59
C THR A 176 6.77 -8.25 16.60
N CYS A 177 6.36 -8.99 15.57
CA CYS A 177 5.36 -8.58 14.59
C CYS A 177 4.00 -8.30 15.27
N VAL A 178 3.53 -9.20 16.14
CA VAL A 178 2.29 -9.01 16.90
C VAL A 178 2.39 -7.79 17.82
N LYS A 179 3.49 -7.64 18.56
CA LYS A 179 3.69 -6.51 19.46
C LYS A 179 3.64 -5.19 18.70
N LYS A 180 4.47 -5.03 17.67
CA LYS A 180 4.52 -3.80 16.85
C LYS A 180 3.21 -3.55 16.10
N GLY A 181 2.62 -4.59 15.51
CA GLY A 181 1.34 -4.48 14.80
C GLY A 181 0.21 -4.04 15.72
N THR A 182 0.10 -4.62 16.91
CA THR A 182 -0.95 -4.25 17.89
C THR A 182 -0.68 -2.90 18.56
N ASP A 183 0.58 -2.50 18.73
CA ASP A 183 0.95 -1.16 19.24
C ASP A 183 0.52 -0.06 18.27
N HIS A 184 0.73 -0.24 16.97
CA HIS A 184 0.30 0.72 15.95
C HIS A 184 -1.22 0.66 15.64
N LEU A 185 -1.90 -0.41 16.05
CA LEU A 185 -3.36 -0.57 15.96
C LEU A 185 -4.09 -0.24 17.27
N ASN A 186 -3.41 0.26 18.30
CA ASN A 186 -3.91 0.47 19.66
C ASN A 186 -5.25 1.25 19.75
N GLU A 187 -5.51 2.16 18.82
CA GLU A 187 -6.76 2.92 18.76
C GLU A 187 -7.94 2.05 18.28
N THR A 188 -7.67 1.03 17.46
CA THR A 188 -8.68 0.12 16.88
C THR A 188 -8.90 -1.18 17.67
N VAL A 189 -7.94 -1.55 18.53
CA VAL A 189 -7.99 -2.82 19.27
C VAL A 189 -8.03 -2.57 20.77
N SER A 190 -8.80 -3.38 21.47
CA SER A 190 -8.78 -3.46 22.93
C SER A 190 -7.89 -4.62 23.36
N ARG A 191 -6.99 -4.36 24.31
CA ARG A 191 -6.18 -5.39 24.97
C ARG A 191 -6.75 -5.61 26.37
N LYS A 192 -7.39 -6.76 26.59
CA LYS A 192 -7.74 -7.19 27.94
C LYS A 192 -6.60 -8.05 28.47
N LYS A 193 -5.91 -7.54 29.49
CA LYS A 193 -5.04 -8.37 30.34
C LYS A 193 -5.95 -9.13 31.29
N ASP A 194 -6.52 -10.23 30.82
CA ASP A 194 -7.15 -11.18 31.73
C ASP A 194 -6.07 -11.82 32.61
N ILE A 195 -6.41 -12.17 33.85
CA ILE A 195 -5.47 -12.68 34.88
C ILE A 195 -4.77 -13.99 34.42
N PHE A 196 -5.37 -14.70 33.46
CA PHE A 196 -4.86 -15.98 32.95
C PHE A 196 -4.36 -15.92 31.51
N GLU A 197 -5.02 -15.18 30.60
CA GLU A 197 -4.61 -15.10 29.19
C GLU A 197 -4.88 -13.72 28.55
N PRO A 198 -3.86 -13.05 27.98
CA PRO A 198 -4.06 -11.77 27.30
C PRO A 198 -4.82 -11.96 25.99
N ARG A 199 -5.91 -11.20 25.82
CA ARG A 199 -6.79 -11.24 24.63
C ARG A 199 -6.75 -9.91 23.88
N VAL A 200 -6.69 -10.02 22.55
CA VAL A 200 -6.79 -8.88 21.64
C VAL A 200 -8.13 -8.95 20.91
N THR A 201 -8.94 -7.91 21.03
CA THR A 201 -10.27 -7.84 20.42
C THR A 201 -10.42 -6.55 19.63
N PRO A 202 -10.85 -6.59 18.35
CA PRO A 202 -11.26 -5.39 17.63
C PRO A 202 -12.31 -4.62 18.43
N LYS A 203 -12.22 -3.29 18.49
CA LYS A 203 -13.31 -2.48 19.01
C LYS A 203 -14.52 -2.64 18.08
N VAL A 204 -15.71 -2.81 18.66
CA VAL A 204 -16.95 -3.15 17.92
C VAL A 204 -17.45 -1.98 17.07
N ASP A 205 -16.94 -0.78 17.33
CA ASP A 205 -17.23 0.40 16.52
C ASP A 205 -16.85 0.19 15.04
N TYR A 206 -17.81 0.46 14.15
CA TYR A 206 -17.73 0.23 12.72
C TYR A 206 -16.53 0.96 12.09
N GLN A 207 -16.18 2.15 12.61
CA GLN A 207 -15.01 2.90 12.13
C GLN A 207 -13.70 2.11 12.33
N ASN A 208 -13.56 1.43 13.46
CA ASN A 208 -12.37 0.60 13.75
C ASN A 208 -12.30 -0.63 12.84
N ILE A 209 -13.45 -1.23 12.51
CA ILE A 209 -13.51 -2.35 11.57
C ILE A 209 -13.11 -1.90 10.16
N LEU A 210 -13.60 -0.74 9.71
CA LEU A 210 -13.20 -0.15 8.42
C LEU A 210 -11.71 0.17 8.38
N LEU A 211 -11.16 0.70 9.47
CA LEU A 211 -9.72 1.01 9.56
C LEU A 211 -8.87 -0.26 9.54
N LEU A 212 -9.27 -1.33 10.24
CA LEU A 212 -8.61 -2.63 10.11
C LEU A 212 -8.70 -3.17 8.67
N ALA A 213 -9.84 -2.99 8.00
CA ALA A 213 -10.00 -3.40 6.61
C ALA A 213 -9.08 -2.61 5.66
N TYR A 214 -8.90 -1.32 5.94
CA TYR A 214 -7.94 -0.48 5.23
C TYR A 214 -6.50 -1.02 5.36
N TYR A 215 -6.04 -1.31 6.58
CA TYR A 215 -4.71 -1.90 6.80
C TYR A 215 -4.55 -3.26 6.11
N ARG A 216 -5.58 -4.11 6.15
CA ARG A 216 -5.60 -5.41 5.45
C ARG A 216 -5.47 -5.26 3.92
N ASN A 217 -5.95 -4.18 3.30
CA ASN A 217 -5.94 -4.05 1.83
C ASN A 217 -4.53 -4.07 1.22
N ASN A 218 -3.49 -3.74 1.99
CA ASN A 218 -2.11 -3.91 1.57
C ASN A 218 -1.67 -5.38 1.50
N LEU A 219 -2.42 -6.32 2.04
CA LEU A 219 -2.19 -7.76 1.87
C LEU A 219 -3.03 -8.39 0.77
N VAL A 220 -4.24 -7.90 0.50
CA VAL A 220 -5.19 -8.56 -0.41
C VAL A 220 -4.63 -8.74 -1.82
N HIS A 221 -3.98 -7.71 -2.35
CA HIS A 221 -3.42 -7.73 -3.72
C HIS A 221 -2.26 -8.72 -3.92
N ILE A 222 -1.69 -9.27 -2.84
CA ILE A 222 -0.62 -10.28 -2.90
C ILE A 222 -1.19 -11.68 -3.19
N PHE A 223 -2.48 -11.89 -2.93
CA PHE A 223 -3.15 -13.19 -3.05
C PHE A 223 -4.15 -13.27 -4.23
N ILE A 224 -4.29 -12.20 -5.01
CA ILE A 224 -5.12 -12.11 -6.22
C ILE A 224 -4.18 -11.99 -7.41
#